data_AF-R6H912-F1
#
_entry.id   AF-R6H912-F1
#
_cell.length_a   1.000
_cell.length_b   1.000
_cell.length_c   1.000
_cell.angle_alpha   90.00
_cell.angle_beta   90.00
_cell.angle_gamma   90.00
#
_symmetry.space_group_name_H-M   'P 1'
#
loop_
_entity.id
_entity.type
_entity.pdbx_description
1 polymer ?
#
loop_
_entity_poly.entity_id
_entity_poly.type
_entity_poly.pdbx_seq_one_letter_code
_entity_poly.pdbx_strand_id
1 'polypeptide(L)' 'MLTQQLRELEEDGVIHREVFPVVPPRVEYSLTARGRSLLPILNAMRDWGTDYLHEQNLEPNCSMTGEVCCCEKNRS' A
#
# COMPACT_ATOMS: atom_id res chain seq x y z
N MET A 1 -13.44 -8.61 3.86
CA MET A 1 -13.46 -9.19 2.49
C MET A 1 -12.85 -8.15 1.56
N LEU A 2 -11.73 -8.44 0.91
CA LEU A 2 -10.95 -7.47 0.11
C LEU A 2 -11.79 -6.72 -0.93
N THR A 3 -12.70 -7.43 -1.60
CA THR A 3 -13.59 -6.85 -2.63
C THR A 3 -14.50 -5.75 -2.09
N GLN A 4 -14.95 -5.86 -0.84
CA GLN A 4 -15.79 -4.84 -0.21
C GLN A 4 -14.99 -3.56 0.04
N GLN A 5 -13.77 -3.69 0.57
CA GLN A 5 -12.88 -2.57 0.85
C GLN A 5 -12.48 -1.83 -0.43
N LEU A 6 -12.27 -2.56 -1.54
CA LEU A 6 -11.99 -1.94 -2.85
C LEU A 6 -13.19 -1.17 -3.40
N ARG A 7 -14.43 -1.67 -3.19
CA ARG A 7 -15.65 -0.96 -3.59
C ARG A 7 -15.85 0.32 -2.80
N GLU A 8 -15.66 0.27 -1.49
CA GLU A 8 -15.73 1.46 -0.61
C GLU A 8 -14.70 2.52 -1.04
N LEU A 9 -13.45 2.12 -1.31
CA LEU A 9 -12.41 3.05 -1.78
C LEU A 9 -12.65 3.59 -3.20
N GLU A 10 -13.36 2.85 -4.05
CA GLU A 10 -13.82 3.33 -5.36
C GLU A 10 -14.94 4.36 -5.22
N GLU A 11 -15.92 4.09 -4.34
CA GLU A 11 -17.02 5.01 -4.00
C GLU A 11 -16.49 6.32 -3.40
N ASP A 12 -15.45 6.25 -2.56
CA ASP A 12 -14.76 7.42 -2.00
C ASP A 12 -13.86 8.16 -3.02
N GLY A 13 -13.69 7.60 -4.23
CA GLY A 13 -12.87 8.19 -5.30
C GLY A 13 -11.37 8.12 -5.03
N VAL A 14 -10.92 7.21 -4.17
CA VAL A 14 -9.49 6.95 -3.88
C VAL A 14 -8.90 6.00 -4.93
N ILE A 15 -9.68 5.02 -5.36
CA ILE A 15 -9.28 3.99 -6.34
C ILE A 15 -10.11 4.12 -7.63
N HIS A 16 -9.45 3.91 -8.77
CA HIS A 16 -10.07 3.74 -10.07
C HIS A 16 -10.04 2.26 -10.47
N ARG A 17 -11.20 1.72 -10.87
CA ARG A 17 -11.36 0.36 -11.37
C ARG A 17 -11.49 0.36 -12.89
N GLU A 18 -10.60 -0.35 -13.57
CA GLU A 18 -10.63 -0.52 -15.02
C GLU A 18 -10.84 -2.00 -15.39
N VAL A 19 -11.79 -2.26 -16.30
CA VAL A 19 -12.11 -3.61 -16.76
C VAL A 19 -11.62 -3.78 -18.19
N PHE A 20 -10.74 -4.76 -18.42
CA PHE A 20 -10.22 -5.08 -19.74
C PHE A 20 -10.95 -6.29 -20.32
N PRO A 21 -11.78 -6.10 -21.38
CA PRO A 21 -12.50 -7.18 -22.05
C PRO A 21 -11.57 -7.94 -23.03
N VAL A 22 -10.44 -8.44 -22.52
CA VAL A 22 -9.51 -9.32 -23.25
C VAL A 22 -9.72 -10.77 -22.80
N VAL A 23 -9.14 -11.74 -23.50
CA VAL A 23 -9.14 -13.14 -23.06
C VAL A 23 -7.74 -13.48 -22.53
N PRO A 24 -7.59 -13.82 -21.23
CA PRO A 24 -8.61 -13.88 -20.18
C PRO A 24 -9.01 -12.47 -19.67
N PRO A 25 -10.28 -12.27 -19.25
CA PRO A 25 -10.72 -10.96 -18.75
C PRO A 25 -9.99 -10.62 -17.44
N ARG A 26 -9.55 -9.37 -17.32
CA ARG A 26 -8.84 -8.87 -16.15
C ARG A 26 -9.41 -7.54 -15.67
N VAL A 27 -9.25 -7.29 -14.37
CA VAL A 27 -9.63 -6.05 -13.71
C VAL A 27 -8.39 -5.47 -13.05
N GLU A 28 -8.14 -4.18 -13.29
CA GLU A 28 -7.04 -3.46 -12.65
C GLU A 28 -7.59 -2.36 -11.75
N TYR A 29 -6.90 -2.14 -10.64
CA TYR A 29 -7.20 -1.09 -9.69
C TYR A 29 -5.99 -0.17 -9.61
N SER A 30 -6.22 1.14 -9.71
CA SER A 30 -5.17 2.16 -9.64
C SER A 30 -5.56 3.29 -8.71
N LEU A 31 -4.59 3.99 -8.13
CA LEU A 31 -4.88 5.17 -7.31
C LEU A 31 -5.26 6.35 -8.21
N THR A 32 -6.36 7.03 -7.86
CA THR A 32 -6.75 8.31 -8.47
C THR A 32 -5.78 9.42 -8.05
N ALA A 33 -5.90 10.61 -8.64
CA ALA A 33 -5.16 11.79 -8.19
C ALA A 33 -5.43 12.10 -6.70
N ARG A 34 -6.71 11.96 -6.27
CA ARG A 34 -7.10 12.09 -4.87
C ARG A 34 -6.44 11.01 -4.01
N GLY A 35 -6.48 9.75 -4.43
CA GLY A 35 -5.82 8.67 -3.68
C GLY A 35 -4.31 8.86 -3.55
N ARG A 36 -3.64 9.39 -4.58
CA ARG A 36 -2.22 9.73 -4.52
C ARG A 36 -1.91 10.84 -3.51
N SER A 37 -2.81 11.80 -3.34
CA SER A 37 -2.65 12.87 -2.33
C SER A 37 -2.69 12.35 -0.87
N LEU A 38 -3.16 11.12 -0.64
CA LEU A 38 -3.11 10.47 0.69
C LEU A 38 -1.74 9.87 1.01
N LEU A 39 -0.91 9.58 0.00
CA LEU A 39 0.40 8.93 0.20
C LEU A 39 1.30 9.66 1.21
N PRO A 40 1.43 11.00 1.21
CA PRO A 40 2.23 11.71 2.21
C PRO A 40 1.76 11.47 3.64
N ILE A 41 0.45 11.37 3.86
CA ILE A 41 -0.14 11.11 5.19
C ILE A 41 0.15 9.67 5.61
N LEU A 42 -0.03 8.71 4.70
CA LEU A 42 0.30 7.31 4.95
C LEU A 42 1.79 7.12 5.27
N ASN A 43 2.67 7.82 4.57
CA ASN A 43 4.10 7.82 4.84
C ASN A 43 4.41 8.42 6.21
N ALA A 44 3.81 9.57 6.56
CA ALA A 44 4.01 10.17 7.87
C ALA A 44 3.56 9.25 9.02
N MET A 45 2.43 8.54 8.86
CA MET A 45 1.97 7.55 9.83
C MET A 45 2.93 6.36 9.94
N ARG A 46 3.47 5.89 8.81
CA ARG A 46 4.49 4.84 8.79
C ARG A 46 5.75 5.29 9.53
N ASP A 47 6.25 6.47 9.22
CA ASP A 47 7.50 7.00 9.77
C ASP A 47 7.35 7.19 11.29
N TRP A 48 6.24 7.76 11.75
CA TRP A 48 5.91 7.82 13.18
C TRP A 48 5.83 6.44 13.84
N GLY A 49 5.18 5.46 13.18
CA GLY A 49 5.06 4.11 13.70
C GLY A 49 6.42 3.41 13.83
N THR A 50 7.32 3.66 12.88
CA THR A 50 8.70 3.18 12.91
C THR A 50 9.47 3.80 14.08
N ASP A 51 9.38 5.12 14.28
CA ASP A 51 10.04 5.81 15.40
C ASP A 51 9.53 5.29 16.74
N TYR A 52 8.20 5.12 16.86
CA TYR A 52 7.58 4.57 18.07
C TYR A 52 8.08 3.15 18.39
N LEU A 53 8.26 2.29 17.39
CA LEU A 53 8.81 0.95 17.61
C LEU A 53 10.26 1.00 18.09
N HIS A 54 11.09 1.87 17.50
CA HIS A 54 12.48 2.05 17.93
C HIS A 54 12.56 2.52 19.39
N GLU A 55 11.68 3.43 19.83
CA GLU A 55 11.60 3.86 21.24
C GLU A 55 11.30 2.69 22.20
N GLN A 56 10.54 1.70 21.74
CA GLN A 56 10.22 0.49 22.51
C GLN A 56 11.30 -0.60 22.40
N ASN A 57 12.45 -0.32 21.78
CA ASN A 57 13.49 -1.30 21.44
C ASN A 57 12.95 -2.48 20.60
N LEU A 58 11.99 -2.21 19.72
CA LEU A 58 11.44 -3.15 18.76
C LEU A 58 11.87 -2.76 17.35
N GLU A 59 12.21 -3.76 16.54
CA GLU A 59 12.56 -3.55 15.14
C GLU A 59 11.29 -3.56 14.26
N PRO A 60 11.07 -2.55 13.41
CA PRO A 60 9.98 -2.55 12.45
C PRO A 60 10.16 -3.69 11.43
N ASN A 61 9.06 -4.30 11.01
CA ASN A 61 9.12 -5.37 10.02
C ASN A 61 9.46 -4.81 8.62
N CYS A 62 9.89 -5.71 7.72
CA CYS A 62 10.32 -5.38 6.35
C CYS A 62 9.25 -4.63 5.53
N SER A 63 7.96 -4.78 5.86
CA SER A 63 6.86 -4.05 5.21
C SER A 63 6.72 -2.59 5.64
N MET A 64 7.40 -2.18 6.71
CA MET A 64 7.33 -0.82 7.28
C MET A 64 8.56 0.02 6.95
N THR A 65 9.62 -0.59 6.44
CA THR A 65 10.81 0.11 5.95
C THR A 65 10.60 0.35 4.46
N GLY A 66 10.40 1.61 4.05
CA GLY A 66 10.12 1.99 2.66
C GLY A 66 11.27 1.76 1.67
N GLU A 67 12.24 0.90 2.02
CA GLU A 67 13.32 0.45 1.17
C GLU A 67 13.04 -0.98 0.70
N VAL A 68 13.54 -1.31 -0.49
CA VAL A 68 13.40 -2.61 -1.15
C VAL A 68 13.58 -3.75 -0.15
N CYS A 69 12.54 -4.58 -0.05
CA CYS A 69 12.43 -5.74 0.84
C CYS A 69 13.78 -6.46 0.99
N CYS A 70 14.35 -6.45 2.21
CA CYS A 70 15.65 -7.03 2.58
C CYS A 70 15.78 -8.56 2.32
N CYS A 71 14.76 -9.23 1.78
CA CYS A 71 14.80 -10.66 1.44
C CYS A 71 15.79 -11.00 0.30
N GLU A 72 16.32 -10.03 -0.45
CA GLU A 72 17.33 -10.29 -1.48
C GLU A 72 18.77 -10.44 -0.94
N LYS A 73 19.03 -10.07 0.33
CA LYS A 73 20.41 -10.06 0.88
C LYS A 73 20.91 -11.39 1.45
N ASN A 74 20.10 -12.46 1.45
CA ASN A 74 20.49 -13.78 2.01
C ASN A 74 20.20 -14.94 1.05
N ARG A 75 20.57 -14.80 -0.23
CA ARG A 75 20.73 -15.95 -1.13
C ARG A 75 22.23 -16.12 -1.44
N SER A 76 22.94 -16.76 -0.53
CA SER A 76 24.29 -17.32 -0.73
C SER A 76 24.25 -18.81 -0.42
#